data_AF-A0A3A9C221-F1
#
_entry.id   AF-A0A3A9C221-F1
#
_cell.length_a   1.000
_cell.length_b   1.000
_cell.length_c   1.000
_cell.angle_alpha   90.00
_cell.angle_beta   90.00
_cell.angle_gamma   90.00
#
_symmetry.space_group_name_H-M   'P 1'
#
loop_
_entity.id
_entity.type
_entity.pdbx_description
1 polymer ?
#
loop_
_entity_poly.entity_id
_entity_poly.type
_entity_poly.pdbx_seq_one_letter_code
_entity_poly.pdbx_strand_id
1 'polypeptide(L)'
;MENKVNEYALQTREFLISKLDFLNGEVQEFIPTQNEEDNGIAAMDVKWKSGVHLIVYQTSWSGYYYAVRNNEEISHTFRMRELKDSPVYIQRLINDIDNGRYDHKLTPSESHLQFVQETDLTSYMNNTKWDKIFNIIRSIKETTNRDIPIMYKCTFETENPIHYWSVHGDEYLNKRMYKYIEWLKIQPIVCDCEYRGRLVEPKYTYYDYTSLLLEKMNAANLHYESLQQEQEYIIYGYR
;
A
#
# COMPACT_ATOMS: atom_id res chain seq x y z
N MET A 1 -12.77 -7.96 27.70
CA MET A 1 -14.05 -8.14 26.97
C MET A 1 -13.71 -9.15 25.90
N GLU A 2 -14.33 -10.34 25.86
CA GLU A 2 -13.88 -11.42 24.97
C GLU A 2 -13.73 -10.94 23.53
N ASN A 3 -12.58 -11.26 22.94
CA ASN A 3 -12.23 -10.81 21.59
C ASN A 3 -13.11 -11.55 20.57
N LYS A 4 -14.26 -10.97 20.27
CA LYS A 4 -15.27 -11.50 19.35
C LYS A 4 -14.68 -11.92 18.00
N VAL A 5 -13.58 -11.30 17.55
CA VAL A 5 -12.97 -11.64 16.27
C VAL A 5 -12.34 -13.03 16.27
N ASN A 6 -11.73 -13.46 17.40
CA ASN A 6 -11.18 -14.80 17.53
C ASN A 6 -12.29 -15.85 17.51
N GLU A 7 -13.43 -15.57 18.16
CA GLU A 7 -14.60 -16.46 18.13
C GLU A 7 -15.17 -16.60 16.72
N TYR A 8 -15.39 -15.49 16.01
CA TYR A 8 -15.86 -15.54 14.63
C TYR A 8 -14.87 -16.26 13.71
N ALA A 9 -13.56 -16.02 13.88
CA ALA A 9 -12.53 -16.67 13.09
C ALA A 9 -12.50 -18.18 13.33
N LEU A 10 -12.60 -18.63 14.58
CA LEU A 10 -12.69 -20.04 14.93
C LEU A 10 -13.95 -20.70 14.36
N GLN A 11 -15.12 -20.05 14.48
CA GLN A 11 -16.36 -20.55 13.89
C GLN A 11 -16.25 -20.70 12.37
N THR A 12 -15.71 -19.69 11.69
CA THR A 12 -15.44 -19.74 10.25
C THR A 12 -14.48 -20.87 9.91
N ARG A 13 -13.38 -21.03 10.65
CA ARG A 13 -12.39 -22.09 10.46
C ARG A 13 -13.01 -23.47 10.57
N GLU A 14 -13.67 -23.77 11.69
CA GLU A 14 -14.28 -25.09 11.94
C GLU A 14 -15.34 -25.42 10.89
N PHE A 15 -16.16 -24.44 10.52
CA PHE A 15 -17.13 -24.61 9.46
C PHE A 15 -16.46 -24.97 8.13
N LEU A 16 -15.43 -24.22 7.72
CA LEU A 16 -14.76 -24.45 6.44
C LEU A 16 -13.99 -25.78 6.41
N ILE A 17 -13.33 -26.17 7.50
CA ILE A 17 -12.70 -27.49 7.64
C ILE A 17 -13.72 -28.61 7.43
N SER A 18 -14.95 -28.45 7.92
CA SER A 18 -16.01 -29.44 7.73
C SER A 18 -16.60 -29.50 6.30
N LYS A 19 -16.29 -28.53 5.43
CA LYS A 19 -16.94 -28.36 4.12
C LYS A 19 -16.00 -28.41 2.93
N LEU A 20 -14.71 -28.16 3.12
CA LEU A 20 -13.73 -28.06 2.05
C LEU A 20 -12.87 -29.31 1.98
N ASP A 21 -12.49 -29.68 0.76
CA ASP A 21 -11.43 -30.64 0.48
C ASP A 21 -10.17 -29.84 0.14
N PHE A 22 -9.14 -29.94 0.99
CA PHE A 22 -7.90 -29.19 0.83
C PHE A 22 -6.90 -29.87 -0.12
N LEU A 23 -7.22 -31.06 -0.65
CA LEU A 23 -6.36 -31.78 -1.59
C LEU A 23 -4.94 -31.96 -1.02
N ASN A 24 -3.91 -31.43 -1.71
CA ASN A 24 -2.52 -31.51 -1.25
C ASN A 24 -2.11 -30.36 -0.31
N GLY A 25 -3.05 -29.49 0.08
CA GLY A 25 -2.83 -28.38 0.98
C GLY A 25 -2.80 -28.80 2.45
N GLU A 26 -1.83 -28.27 3.19
CA GLU A 26 -1.69 -28.49 4.63
C GLU A 26 -2.30 -27.32 5.41
N VAL A 27 -3.34 -27.60 6.19
CA VAL A 27 -3.98 -26.59 7.05
C VAL A 27 -3.05 -26.25 8.21
N GLN A 28 -2.64 -24.98 8.30
CA GLN A 28 -1.74 -24.48 9.32
C GLN A 28 -2.48 -24.25 10.66
N GLU A 29 -1.75 -24.21 11.76
CA GLU A 29 -2.29 -23.92 13.09
C GLU A 29 -2.97 -22.54 13.12
N PHE A 30 -4.10 -22.44 13.83
CA PHE A 30 -4.75 -21.15 14.04
C PHE A 30 -4.01 -20.34 15.10
N ILE A 31 -3.63 -19.12 14.76
CA ILE A 31 -2.95 -18.20 15.67
C ILE A 31 -3.94 -17.10 16.04
N PRO A 32 -4.46 -17.04 17.29
CA PRO A 32 -5.38 -16.00 17.73
C PRO A 32 -4.65 -14.65 17.88
N THR A 33 -5.38 -13.55 17.71
CA THR A 33 -4.82 -12.22 17.98
C THR A 33 -4.87 -11.96 19.47
N GLN A 34 -3.78 -11.40 19.99
CA GLN A 34 -3.65 -10.95 21.37
C GLN A 34 -4.06 -9.49 21.54
N ASN A 35 -4.24 -8.75 20.43
CA ASN A 35 -4.67 -7.37 20.47
C ASN A 35 -6.20 -7.29 20.50
N GLU A 36 -6.76 -6.77 21.58
CA GLU A 36 -8.22 -6.60 21.73
C GLU A 36 -8.82 -5.56 20.77
N GLU A 37 -7.98 -4.69 20.18
CA GLU A 37 -8.41 -3.69 19.20
C GLU A 37 -8.40 -4.21 17.76
N ASP A 38 -7.85 -5.39 17.50
CA ASP A 38 -7.81 -5.96 16.17
C ASP A 38 -9.24 -6.29 15.69
N ASN A 39 -9.59 -5.76 14.52
CA ASN A 39 -10.90 -5.96 13.93
C ASN A 39 -10.95 -7.13 12.94
N GLY A 40 -9.85 -7.85 12.75
CA GLY A 40 -9.75 -8.98 11.82
C GLY A 40 -8.53 -9.87 12.06
N ILE A 41 -8.62 -11.11 11.59
CA ILE A 41 -7.56 -12.11 11.69
C ILE A 41 -7.68 -13.18 10.59
N ALA A 42 -6.58 -13.86 10.25
CA ALA A 42 -6.62 -15.06 9.42
C ALA A 42 -7.32 -16.20 10.16
N ALA A 43 -8.56 -16.53 9.77
CA ALA A 43 -9.30 -17.68 10.26
C ALA A 43 -8.67 -19.00 9.79
N MET A 44 -8.13 -19.02 8.57
CA MET A 44 -7.52 -20.20 7.98
C MET A 44 -6.33 -19.81 7.11
N ASP A 45 -5.27 -20.62 7.22
CA ASP A 45 -4.11 -20.62 6.34
C ASP A 45 -3.89 -22.07 5.90
N VAL A 46 -3.86 -22.30 4.59
CA VAL A 46 -3.61 -23.61 3.98
C VAL A 46 -2.45 -23.49 3.02
N LYS A 47 -1.42 -24.30 3.20
CA LYS A 47 -0.14 -24.19 2.49
C LYS A 47 0.08 -25.35 1.53
N TRP A 48 0.49 -25.05 0.30
CA TRP A 48 0.94 -26.04 -0.69
C TRP A 48 2.47 -26.09 -0.76
N LYS A 49 3.00 -27.22 -1.26
CA LYS A 49 4.46 -27.42 -1.46
C LYS A 49 5.09 -26.40 -2.41
N SER A 50 4.31 -25.82 -3.32
CA SER A 50 4.78 -24.74 -4.21
C SER A 50 5.04 -23.42 -3.46
N GLY A 51 4.69 -23.34 -2.18
CA GLY A 51 4.81 -22.12 -1.37
C GLY A 51 3.64 -21.15 -1.54
N VAL A 52 2.61 -21.52 -2.31
CA VAL A 52 1.33 -20.79 -2.37
C VAL A 52 0.49 -21.17 -1.16
N HIS A 53 -0.15 -20.17 -0.57
CA HIS A 53 -1.08 -20.33 0.54
C HIS A 53 -2.46 -19.81 0.16
N LEU A 54 -3.51 -20.48 0.62
CA LEU A 54 -4.85 -19.90 0.73
C LEU A 54 -4.98 -19.23 2.10
N ILE A 55 -5.35 -17.96 2.11
CA ILE A 55 -5.73 -17.24 3.33
C ILE A 55 -7.22 -17.00 3.32
N VAL A 56 -7.90 -17.35 4.41
CA VAL A 56 -9.25 -16.89 4.72
C VAL A 56 -9.17 -15.94 5.91
N TYR A 57 -9.49 -14.68 5.68
CA TYR A 57 -9.43 -13.60 6.65
C TYR A 57 -10.83 -13.23 7.14
N GLN A 58 -11.01 -13.19 8.45
CA GLN A 58 -12.29 -12.90 9.10
C GLN A 58 -12.19 -11.61 9.90
N THR A 59 -13.08 -10.67 9.63
CA THR A 59 -13.33 -9.50 10.49
C THR A 59 -14.59 -9.72 11.32
N SER A 60 -14.87 -8.81 12.26
CA SER A 60 -16.12 -8.84 13.02
C SER A 60 -17.40 -8.67 12.17
N TRP A 61 -17.30 -8.32 10.88
CA TRP A 61 -18.44 -8.03 10.01
C TRP A 61 -18.35 -8.59 8.58
N SER A 62 -17.21 -9.16 8.17
CA SER A 62 -17.03 -9.71 6.83
C SER A 62 -15.94 -10.77 6.80
N GLY A 63 -16.03 -11.68 5.83
CA GLY A 63 -14.95 -12.59 5.49
C GLY A 63 -14.36 -12.27 4.12
N TYR A 64 -13.09 -12.59 3.93
CA TYR A 64 -12.36 -12.47 2.67
C TYR A 64 -11.48 -13.70 2.46
N TYR A 65 -11.18 -14.03 1.21
CA TYR A 65 -10.22 -15.08 0.91
C TYR A 65 -9.42 -14.74 -0.35
N TYR A 66 -8.16 -15.19 -0.37
CA TYR A 66 -7.21 -14.90 -1.43
C TYR A 66 -6.02 -15.86 -1.35
N ALA A 67 -5.26 -15.94 -2.45
CA ALA A 67 -4.01 -16.67 -2.51
C ALA A 67 -2.83 -15.73 -2.25
N VAL A 68 -1.87 -16.19 -1.45
CA VAL A 68 -0.60 -15.48 -1.20
C VAL A 68 0.59 -16.37 -1.53
N ARG A 69 1.73 -15.74 -1.81
CA ARG A 69 3.06 -16.38 -1.83
C ARG A 69 4.06 -15.39 -1.24
N ASN A 70 4.99 -15.87 -0.41
CA ASN A 70 5.95 -15.02 0.30
C ASN A 70 5.28 -13.86 1.08
N ASN A 71 4.11 -14.12 1.67
CA ASN A 71 3.26 -13.13 2.37
C ASN A 71 2.74 -11.97 1.51
N GLU A 72 2.77 -12.09 0.18
CA GLU A 72 2.18 -11.12 -0.74
C GLU A 72 1.00 -11.74 -1.49
N GLU A 73 -0.08 -10.98 -1.65
CA GLU A 73 -1.27 -11.41 -2.38
C GLU A 73 -0.98 -11.57 -3.87
N ILE A 74 -1.32 -12.74 -4.42
CA ILE A 74 -1.15 -13.10 -5.83
C ILE A 74 -2.47 -13.40 -6.53
N SER A 75 -3.61 -13.38 -5.85
CA SER A 75 -4.93 -13.43 -6.48
C SER A 75 -5.67 -12.10 -6.36
N HIS A 76 -6.92 -12.06 -6.81
CA HIS A 76 -7.85 -11.04 -6.31
C HIS A 76 -8.24 -11.35 -4.87
N THR A 77 -8.62 -10.31 -4.12
CA THR A 77 -9.30 -10.46 -2.84
C THR A 77 -10.78 -10.76 -3.13
N PHE A 78 -11.25 -11.94 -2.73
CA PHE A 78 -12.64 -12.30 -2.86
C PHE A 78 -13.36 -12.05 -1.54
N ARG A 79 -14.49 -11.35 -1.59
CA ARG A 79 -15.36 -11.16 -0.42
C ARG A 79 -16.26 -12.37 -0.22
N MET A 80 -16.30 -12.89 1.00
CA MET A 80 -17.30 -13.88 1.42
C MET A 80 -18.66 -13.20 1.55
N ARG A 81 -19.68 -13.73 0.89
CA ARG A 81 -21.06 -13.20 0.99
C ARG A 81 -21.69 -13.66 2.30
N GLU A 82 -22.00 -14.96 2.36
CA GLU A 82 -22.48 -15.65 3.56
C GLU A 82 -21.61 -16.86 3.79
N LEU A 83 -21.31 -17.17 5.06
CA LEU A 83 -20.44 -18.29 5.41
C LEU A 83 -20.95 -19.61 4.82
N LYS A 84 -22.28 -19.82 4.80
CA LYS A 84 -22.91 -21.05 4.26
C LYS A 84 -22.71 -21.26 2.75
N ASP A 85 -22.64 -20.19 1.98
CA ASP A 85 -22.57 -20.23 0.51
C ASP A 85 -21.12 -20.13 -0.01
N SER A 86 -20.21 -19.68 0.85
CA SER A 86 -18.81 -19.44 0.51
C SER A 86 -17.98 -20.70 0.16
N PRO A 87 -18.22 -21.91 0.71
CA PRO A 87 -17.39 -23.08 0.45
C PRO A 87 -17.26 -23.43 -1.03
N VAL A 88 -18.31 -23.29 -1.82
CA VAL A 88 -18.28 -23.60 -3.26
C VAL A 88 -17.26 -22.72 -4.00
N TYR A 89 -17.14 -21.45 -3.61
CA TYR A 89 -16.21 -20.52 -4.24
C TYR A 89 -14.79 -20.67 -3.72
N ILE A 90 -14.63 -20.93 -2.43
CA ILE A 90 -13.32 -21.21 -1.82
C ILE A 90 -12.75 -22.52 -2.40
N GLN A 91 -13.58 -23.55 -2.57
CA GLN A 91 -13.17 -24.81 -3.20
C GLN A 91 -12.66 -24.61 -4.63
N ARG A 92 -13.25 -23.70 -5.40
CA ARG A 92 -12.73 -23.36 -6.74
C ARG A 92 -11.34 -22.77 -6.66
N LEU A 93 -11.08 -21.87 -5.71
CA LEU A 93 -9.73 -21.32 -5.53
C LEU A 93 -8.74 -22.38 -5.04
N ILE A 94 -9.16 -23.30 -4.15
CA ILE A 94 -8.34 -24.44 -3.72
C ILE A 94 -7.96 -25.30 -4.93
N ASN A 95 -8.93 -25.67 -5.77
CA ASN A 95 -8.68 -26.46 -6.97
C ASN A 95 -7.73 -25.72 -7.93
N ASP A 96 -7.88 -24.40 -8.08
CA ASP A 96 -6.98 -23.61 -8.92
C ASP A 96 -5.54 -23.61 -8.37
N ILE A 97 -5.37 -23.46 -7.05
CA ILE A 97 -4.06 -23.53 -6.39
C ILE A 97 -3.44 -24.91 -6.56
N ASP A 98 -4.19 -25.98 -6.26
CA ASP A 98 -3.70 -27.36 -6.33
C ASP A 98 -3.32 -27.77 -7.76
N ASN A 99 -4.05 -27.28 -8.77
CA ASN A 99 -3.72 -27.47 -10.18
C ASN A 99 -2.55 -26.58 -10.67
N GLY A 100 -1.90 -25.82 -9.78
CA GLY A 100 -0.71 -25.04 -10.09
C GLY A 100 -0.97 -23.71 -10.81
N ARG A 101 -2.21 -23.20 -10.84
CA ARG A 101 -2.56 -21.92 -11.51
C ARG A 101 -1.67 -20.75 -11.06
N TYR A 102 -1.21 -20.79 -9.81
CA TYR A 102 -0.45 -19.73 -9.17
C TYR A 102 1.05 -20.04 -9.00
N ASP A 103 1.52 -21.23 -9.39
CA ASP A 103 2.90 -21.68 -9.13
C ASP A 103 3.96 -20.82 -9.81
N HIS A 104 3.62 -20.25 -10.97
CA HIS A 104 4.51 -19.35 -11.72
C HIS A 104 4.08 -17.89 -11.64
N LYS A 105 3.03 -17.57 -10.87
CA LYS A 105 2.56 -16.19 -10.74
C LYS A 105 3.50 -15.41 -9.84
N LEU A 106 4.14 -14.39 -10.40
CA LEU A 106 5.05 -13.52 -9.66
C LEU A 106 4.32 -12.77 -8.55
N THR A 107 4.98 -12.62 -7.41
CA THR A 107 4.51 -11.71 -6.37
C THR A 107 4.67 -10.26 -6.83
N PRO A 108 4.01 -9.29 -6.19
CA PRO A 108 4.26 -7.87 -6.45
C PRO A 108 5.74 -7.48 -6.35
N SER A 109 6.49 -8.02 -5.36
CA SER A 109 7.93 -7.75 -5.26
C SER A 109 8.74 -8.38 -6.39
N GLU A 110 8.45 -9.62 -6.78
CA GLU A 110 9.13 -10.30 -7.88
C GLU A 110 8.84 -9.62 -9.22
N SER A 111 7.58 -9.20 -9.43
CA SER A 111 7.16 -8.47 -10.65
C SER A 111 7.88 -7.13 -10.74
N HIS A 112 8.03 -6.42 -9.61
CA HIS A 112 8.79 -5.18 -9.56
C HIS A 112 10.28 -5.40 -9.78
N LEU A 113 10.88 -6.44 -9.17
CA LEU A 113 12.28 -6.76 -9.39
C LEU A 113 12.54 -7.07 -10.87
N GLN A 114 11.68 -7.86 -11.49
CA GLN A 114 11.76 -8.15 -12.92
C GLN A 114 11.65 -6.86 -13.75
N PHE A 115 10.68 -6.00 -13.45
CA PHE A 115 10.54 -4.71 -14.14
C PHE A 115 11.81 -3.86 -14.04
N VAL A 116 12.36 -3.72 -12.83
CA VAL A 116 13.59 -2.95 -12.58
C VAL A 116 14.77 -3.53 -13.37
N GLN A 117 14.89 -4.86 -13.45
CA GLN A 117 15.93 -5.55 -14.23
C GLN A 117 15.75 -5.36 -15.74
N GLU A 118 14.52 -5.44 -16.24
CA GLU A 118 14.21 -5.27 -17.67
C GLU A 118 14.38 -3.82 -18.15
N THR A 119 14.23 -2.86 -17.25
CA THR A 119 14.33 -1.41 -17.52
C THR A 119 15.69 -0.80 -17.16
N ASP A 120 16.64 -1.61 -16.69
CA ASP A 120 17.99 -1.20 -16.24
C ASP A 120 17.96 -0.07 -15.20
N LEU A 121 16.89 0.00 -14.40
CA LEU A 121 16.71 1.00 -13.36
C LEU A 121 17.62 0.69 -12.17
N THR A 122 18.39 1.67 -11.72
CA THR A 122 19.18 1.54 -10.50
C THR A 122 18.41 2.11 -9.31
N SER A 123 18.46 1.44 -8.15
CA SER A 123 17.81 1.95 -6.94
C SER A 123 18.66 3.06 -6.29
N TYR A 124 18.06 4.23 -6.08
CA TYR A 124 18.69 5.40 -5.44
C TYR A 124 18.17 5.66 -4.02
N MET A 125 17.10 4.96 -3.61
CA MET A 125 16.40 5.21 -2.34
C MET A 125 15.94 3.93 -1.63
N ASN A 126 15.84 3.99 -0.31
CA ASN A 126 15.26 2.92 0.51
C ASN A 126 14.01 3.41 1.26
N ASN A 127 13.20 2.45 1.73
CA ASN A 127 11.93 2.73 2.42
C ASN A 127 12.11 3.64 3.66
N THR A 128 13.21 3.49 4.40
CA THR A 128 13.49 4.32 5.58
C THR A 128 13.67 5.80 5.20
N LYS A 129 14.34 6.08 4.08
CA LYS A 129 14.48 7.45 3.59
C LYS A 129 13.17 8.00 3.01
N TRP A 130 12.33 7.17 2.40
CA TRP A 130 10.97 7.58 2.01
C TRP A 130 10.12 8.00 3.22
N ASP A 131 10.14 7.21 4.29
CA ASP A 131 9.47 7.55 5.54
C ASP A 131 9.94 8.92 6.09
N LYS A 132 11.25 9.20 6.03
CA LYS A 132 11.80 10.50 6.44
C LYS A 132 11.24 11.64 5.60
N ILE A 133 11.16 11.50 4.28
CA ILE A 133 10.61 12.54 3.39
C ILE A 133 9.16 12.87 3.75
N PHE A 134 8.31 11.85 3.83
CA PHE A 134 6.91 12.07 4.15
C PHE A 134 6.73 12.64 5.56
N ASN A 135 7.57 12.26 6.52
CA ASN A 135 7.57 12.87 7.85
C ASN A 135 8.03 14.34 7.83
N ILE A 136 8.99 14.70 6.98
CA ILE A 136 9.41 16.09 6.79
C ILE A 136 8.22 16.91 6.27
N ILE A 137 7.55 16.44 5.21
CA ILE A 137 6.37 17.09 4.62
C ILE A 137 5.28 17.28 5.68
N ARG A 138 4.97 16.22 6.45
CA ARG A 138 4.03 16.29 7.58
C ARG A 138 4.42 17.33 8.61
N SER A 139 5.69 17.34 9.03
CA SER A 139 6.17 18.31 10.02
C SER A 139 6.08 19.76 9.53
N ILE A 140 6.23 20.01 8.23
CA ILE A 140 6.09 21.36 7.67
C ILE A 140 4.62 21.78 7.71
N LYS A 141 3.68 20.89 7.36
CA LYS A 141 2.25 21.15 7.54
C LYS A 141 1.90 21.45 9.00
N GLU A 142 2.39 20.66 9.95
CA GLU A 142 2.17 20.90 11.38
C GLU A 142 2.71 22.26 11.84
N THR A 143 3.86 22.68 11.31
CA THR A 143 4.51 23.95 11.69
C THR A 143 3.87 25.17 11.03
N THR A 144 3.43 25.05 9.78
CA THR A 144 3.00 26.18 8.94
C THR A 144 1.51 26.22 8.68
N ASN A 145 0.79 25.16 9.06
CA ASN A 145 -0.59 24.87 8.70
C ASN A 145 -0.86 24.83 7.18
N ARG A 146 0.15 24.55 6.35
CA ARG A 146 0.03 24.51 4.88
C ARG A 146 0.59 23.22 4.31
N ASP A 147 -0.16 22.64 3.38
CA ASP A 147 0.26 21.42 2.70
C ASP A 147 1.29 21.77 1.63
N ILE A 148 2.34 20.97 1.56
CA ILE A 148 3.32 21.04 0.48
C ILE A 148 2.82 20.14 -0.64
N PRO A 149 2.58 20.69 -1.84
CA PRO A 149 2.22 19.89 -3.00
C PRO A 149 3.34 18.90 -3.37
N ILE A 150 2.93 17.66 -3.64
CA ILE A 150 3.79 16.60 -4.14
C ILE A 150 3.24 15.99 -5.42
N MET A 151 4.12 15.43 -6.22
CA MET A 151 3.77 14.66 -7.40
C MET A 151 4.76 13.50 -7.49
N TYR A 152 4.29 12.29 -7.75
CA TYR A 152 5.18 11.14 -7.86
C TYR A 152 4.73 10.22 -8.97
N LYS A 153 5.68 9.48 -9.51
CA LYS A 153 5.42 8.41 -10.47
C LYS A 153 5.89 7.09 -9.87
N CYS A 154 5.09 6.05 -10.01
CA CYS A 154 5.50 4.69 -9.71
C CYS A 154 6.09 3.99 -10.95
N THR A 155 6.98 3.03 -10.72
CA THR A 155 7.67 2.28 -11.77
C THR A 155 6.72 1.58 -12.75
N PHE A 156 5.55 1.16 -12.29
CA PHE A 156 4.55 0.49 -13.12
C PHE A 156 3.64 1.45 -13.93
N GLU A 157 3.82 2.77 -13.80
CA GLU A 157 3.02 3.77 -14.52
C GLU A 157 3.69 4.16 -15.84
N THR A 158 2.95 4.04 -16.94
CA THR A 158 3.44 4.38 -18.28
C THR A 158 3.49 5.89 -18.53
N GLU A 159 2.55 6.63 -17.94
CA GLU A 159 2.39 8.07 -18.14
C GLU A 159 2.86 8.85 -16.92
N ASN A 160 3.40 10.05 -17.14
CA ASN A 160 3.75 10.94 -16.04
C ASN A 160 2.47 11.55 -15.46
N PRO A 161 2.38 11.67 -14.11
CA PRO A 161 1.29 12.40 -13.48
C PRO A 161 1.29 13.87 -13.92
N ILE A 162 0.10 14.46 -14.01
CA ILE A 162 -0.10 15.87 -14.41
C ILE A 162 -0.60 16.76 -13.27
N HIS A 163 -0.88 16.17 -12.10
CA HIS A 163 -1.48 16.87 -10.96
C HIS A 163 -0.63 16.73 -9.71
N TYR A 164 -0.64 17.81 -8.92
CA TYR A 164 -0.05 17.87 -7.60
C TYR A 164 -1.07 17.55 -6.53
N TRP A 165 -0.65 16.79 -5.52
CA TRP A 165 -1.49 16.26 -4.45
C TRP A 165 -0.95 16.69 -3.09
N SER A 166 -1.82 16.77 -2.09
CA SER A 166 -1.43 16.93 -0.70
C SER A 166 -1.36 15.57 0.02
N VAL A 167 -0.36 15.40 0.89
CA VAL A 167 -0.21 14.17 1.70
C VAL A 167 -1.34 13.98 2.72
N HIS A 168 -2.01 15.05 3.15
CA HIS A 168 -3.07 14.98 4.17
C HIS A 168 -4.49 14.96 3.59
N GLY A 169 -4.68 15.46 2.38
CA GLY A 169 -6.01 15.64 1.79
C GLY A 169 -6.30 14.66 0.66
N ASP A 170 -5.50 14.74 -0.40
CA ASP A 170 -5.84 14.14 -1.68
C ASP A 170 -5.34 12.69 -1.79
N GLU A 171 -4.17 12.40 -1.23
CA GLU A 171 -3.48 11.13 -1.46
C GLU A 171 -3.22 10.31 -0.20
N TYR A 172 -3.50 9.01 -0.26
CA TYR A 172 -3.09 8.04 0.75
C TYR A 172 -2.07 7.04 0.17
N LEU A 173 -0.80 7.42 0.17
CA LEU A 173 0.28 6.53 -0.25
C LEU A 173 0.68 5.58 0.89
N ASN A 174 0.22 4.33 0.81
CA ASN A 174 0.59 3.28 1.75
C ASN A 174 2.13 3.08 1.75
N LYS A 175 2.74 2.94 2.94
CA LYS A 175 4.19 2.69 3.07
C LYS A 175 4.70 1.50 2.25
N ARG A 176 3.87 0.48 2.05
CA ARG A 176 4.19 -0.69 1.20
C ARG A 176 4.43 -0.31 -0.26
N MET A 177 3.92 0.84 -0.71
CA MET A 177 4.07 1.37 -2.06
C MET A 177 5.34 2.19 -2.26
N TYR A 178 6.04 2.59 -1.19
CA TYR A 178 7.25 3.42 -1.31
C TYR A 178 8.35 2.77 -2.16
N LYS A 179 8.43 1.44 -2.12
CA LYS A 179 9.38 0.65 -2.94
C LYS A 179 9.10 0.71 -4.45
N TYR A 180 7.93 1.23 -4.86
CA TYR A 180 7.56 1.36 -6.26
C TYR A 180 7.70 2.79 -6.78
N ILE A 181 8.00 3.78 -5.93
CA ILE A 181 8.16 5.17 -6.38
C ILE A 181 9.42 5.28 -7.26
N GLU A 182 9.24 5.64 -8.52
CA GLU A 182 10.33 5.95 -9.46
C GLU A 182 10.94 7.31 -9.10
N TRP A 183 10.11 8.34 -8.95
CA TRP A 183 10.53 9.66 -8.50
C TRP A 183 9.39 10.40 -7.77
N LEU A 184 9.78 11.35 -6.92
CA LEU A 184 8.90 12.25 -6.18
C LEU A 184 9.37 13.69 -6.40
N LYS A 185 8.49 14.55 -6.91
CA LYS A 185 8.62 15.99 -6.97
C LYS A 185 7.94 16.64 -5.77
N ILE A 186 8.57 17.67 -5.23
CA ILE A 186 8.08 18.48 -4.11
C ILE A 186 8.13 19.95 -4.53
N GLN A 187 6.99 20.64 -4.39
CA GLN A 187 6.88 22.06 -4.69
C GLN A 187 6.76 22.87 -3.39
N PRO A 188 7.85 23.49 -2.88
CA PRO A 188 7.84 24.18 -1.60
C PRO A 188 7.17 25.56 -1.62
N ILE A 189 6.89 26.12 -2.80
CA ILE A 189 6.20 27.39 -2.95
C ILE A 189 4.71 27.11 -3.09
N VAL A 190 3.94 27.50 -2.07
CA VAL A 190 2.51 27.23 -1.97
C VAL A 190 1.72 28.49 -2.29
N CYS A 191 0.65 28.35 -3.06
CA CYS A 191 -0.25 29.44 -3.42
C CYS A 191 -1.63 29.23 -2.79
N ASP A 192 -2.04 30.17 -1.95
CA ASP A 192 -3.41 30.24 -1.44
C ASP A 192 -4.26 31.15 -2.31
N CYS A 193 -5.44 30.67 -2.67
CA CYS A 193 -6.45 31.45 -3.39
C CYS A 193 -7.59 31.84 -2.43
N GLU A 194 -7.68 33.13 -2.12
CA GLU A 194 -8.80 33.69 -1.37
C GLU A 194 -9.85 34.21 -2.37
N TYR A 195 -10.98 33.51 -2.44
CA TYR A 195 -12.10 33.91 -3.29
C TYR A 195 -12.86 35.09 -2.67
N ARG A 196 -12.93 36.22 -3.39
CA ARG A 196 -13.50 37.48 -2.89
C ARG A 196 -14.87 37.82 -3.50
N GLY A 197 -15.54 36.82 -4.08
CA GLY A 197 -16.81 36.97 -4.79
C GLY A 197 -16.67 36.95 -6.31
N ARG A 198 -17.80 36.87 -7.04
CA ARG A 198 -17.81 36.63 -8.50
C ARG A 198 -17.24 37.77 -9.36
N LEU A 199 -17.23 38.98 -8.83
CA LEU A 199 -16.84 40.20 -9.57
C LEU A 199 -15.48 40.77 -9.14
N VAL A 200 -14.83 40.12 -8.18
CA VAL A 200 -13.53 40.56 -7.65
C VAL A 200 -12.55 39.45 -7.93
N GLU A 201 -11.45 39.79 -8.59
CA GLU A 201 -10.37 38.84 -8.85
C GLU A 201 -9.92 38.18 -7.53
N PRO A 202 -9.72 36.85 -7.54
CA PRO A 202 -9.20 36.16 -6.37
C PRO A 202 -7.87 36.74 -5.94
N LYS A 203 -7.64 36.78 -4.63
CA LYS A 203 -6.35 37.19 -4.09
C LYS A 203 -5.48 35.95 -3.95
N TYR A 204 -4.36 35.96 -4.66
CA TYR A 204 -3.34 34.93 -4.56
C TYR A 204 -2.27 35.35 -3.55
N THR A 205 -1.97 34.48 -2.58
CA THR A 205 -0.89 34.72 -1.61
C THR A 205 0.10 33.56 -1.69
N TYR A 206 1.36 33.89 -1.93
CA TYR A 206 2.44 32.91 -2.10
C TYR A 206 3.26 32.80 -0.81
N TYR A 207 3.64 31.57 -0.47
CA TYR A 207 4.44 31.26 0.70
C TYR A 207 5.59 30.35 0.26
N ASP A 208 6.81 30.79 0.54
CA ASP A 208 8.01 30.04 0.17
C ASP A 208 8.55 29.28 1.37
N TYR A 209 8.42 27.95 1.33
CA TYR A 209 8.94 27.05 2.37
C TYR A 209 10.27 26.39 1.97
N THR A 210 10.94 26.87 0.92
CA THR A 210 12.15 26.26 0.37
C THR A 210 13.23 26.09 1.43
N SER A 211 13.58 27.16 2.16
CA SER A 211 14.63 27.10 3.19
C SER A 211 14.32 26.07 4.29
N LEU A 212 13.06 26.03 4.74
CA LEU A 212 12.61 25.08 5.78
C LEU A 212 12.65 23.63 5.28
N LEU A 213 12.23 23.40 4.04
CA LEU A 213 12.29 22.08 3.40
C LEU A 213 13.73 21.60 3.29
N LEU A 214 14.62 22.44 2.72
CA LEU A 214 16.01 22.08 2.50
C LEU A 214 16.77 21.86 3.81
N GLU A 215 16.52 22.68 4.84
CA GLU A 215 17.09 22.48 6.18
C GLU A 215 16.77 21.06 6.71
N LYS A 216 15.49 20.68 6.68
CA LYS A 216 15.03 19.38 7.15
C LYS A 216 15.54 18.23 6.29
N MET A 217 15.58 18.40 4.97
CA MET A 217 16.10 17.37 4.05
C MET A 217 17.60 17.13 4.24
N ASN A 218 18.37 18.20 4.41
CA ASN A 218 19.81 18.13 4.68
C ASN A 218 20.09 17.49 6.04
N ALA A 219 19.34 17.86 7.09
CA ALA A 219 19.45 17.23 8.40
C ALA A 219 19.14 15.72 8.38
N ALA A 220 18.27 15.29 7.45
CA ALA A 220 17.93 13.89 7.24
C ALA A 220 18.89 13.12 6.32
N ASN A 221 19.90 13.81 5.75
CA ASN A 221 20.84 13.30 4.74
C ASN A 221 20.12 12.69 3.51
N LEU A 222 19.15 13.44 2.98
CA LEU A 222 18.39 13.07 1.80
C LEU A 222 19.01 13.67 0.54
N HIS A 223 19.14 12.87 -0.51
CA HIS A 223 19.57 13.34 -1.82
C HIS A 223 18.37 13.84 -2.62
N TYR A 224 18.56 14.95 -3.33
CA TYR A 224 17.54 15.58 -4.17
C TYR A 224 18.23 16.38 -5.28
N GLU A 225 17.52 16.63 -6.37
CA GLU A 225 17.94 17.50 -7.47
C GLU A 225 16.99 18.69 -7.57
N SER A 226 17.53 19.87 -7.89
CA SER A 226 16.72 21.06 -8.11
C SER A 226 16.35 21.17 -9.58
N LEU A 227 15.06 21.22 -9.87
CA LEU A 227 14.51 21.52 -11.18
C LEU A 227 14.37 23.04 -11.29
N GLN A 228 15.48 23.71 -11.60
CA GLN A 228 15.58 25.18 -11.55
C GLN A 228 14.52 25.92 -12.38
N GLN A 229 14.01 25.30 -13.45
CA GLN A 229 12.95 25.87 -14.30
C GLN A 229 11.58 25.85 -13.63
N GLU A 230 11.35 24.93 -12.71
CA GLU A 230 10.02 24.64 -12.12
C GLU A 230 9.94 25.05 -10.64
N GLN A 231 11.06 25.48 -10.03
CA GLN A 231 11.18 25.74 -8.59
C GLN A 231 10.78 24.51 -7.74
N GLU A 232 11.04 23.33 -8.28
CA GLU A 232 10.71 22.04 -7.71
C GLU A 232 11.97 21.27 -7.31
N TYR A 233 11.80 20.34 -6.38
CA TYR A 233 12.84 19.40 -5.97
C TYR A 233 12.40 17.99 -6.31
N ILE A 234 13.24 17.25 -7.04
CA ILE A 234 12.98 15.87 -7.41
C ILE A 234 13.88 14.92 -6.63
N ILE A 235 13.30 13.82 -6.18
CA ILE A 235 13.94 12.75 -5.43
C ILE A 235 13.69 11.46 -6.18
N TYR A 236 14.75 10.77 -6.57
CA TYR A 236 14.66 9.51 -7.30
C TYR A 236 14.63 8.31 -6.35
N GLY A 237 13.64 7.44 -6.51
CA GLY A 237 13.68 6.07 -6.01
C GLY A 237 14.42 5.14 -6.96
N TYR A 238 14.21 5.36 -8.26
CA TYR A 238 14.85 4.65 -9.36
C TYR A 238 15.29 5.64 -10.45
N ARG A 239 16.44 5.39 -11.08
CA ARG A 239 16.97 6.16 -12.21
C ARG A 239 17.92 5.32 -13.03
#